data_AF-A0A7C6BUJ8-F1
#
_entry.id   AF-A0A7C6BUJ8-F1
#
_cell.length_a   1.000
_cell.length_b   1.000
_cell.length_c   1.000
_cell.angle_alpha   90.00
_cell.angle_beta   90.00
_cell.angle_gamma   90.00
#
_symmetry.space_group_name_H-M   'P 1'
#
loop_
_entity.id
_entity.type
_entity.pdbx_description
1 polymer ?
#
loop_
_entity_poly.entity_id
_entity_poly.type
_entity_poly.pdbx_seq_one_letter_code
_entity_poly.pdbx_strand_id
1 'polypeptide(L)'
;MNLFWKRVFRIMQPTSIFERKIDALQTTPLFEAEEYSVDELQDKARLEELVNSEDFRQKKELYKTTKYKDTDENRIMRQYEKLLNAPNIKLYYETKNSAILNEYLSFKNDPDSLNLKELSITEVSAKIDSLKQFEQSKEYKNYSQYHNSLVIREFEELKKKVSEPEFQQSNAFWANPNRWETTYEYRMELRYKELIGEQTATPSKRRSFSLFKKYSQINLKFYERFDWNKLENSRWSAGFHSGNPRLVGNYSFTNEKQANNEGRNISTVDGILAVHTIEFPSHSLAWDVQKGFVERDFSYTSDVIQTSATFRQKYGIFSAKVRCSGTLHHAVWLSGERKLPHINLFYFNGSEITMGNANQHKMDGIAIKGVSGNQFFVYTVEWTPRALVWYINNVEVYRTNENIPHEALYIGINSFIPQRMDDATSGKLEVDWIKVFEVRE
;
A
#
# COMPACT_ATOMS: atom_id res chain seq x y z
N MET A 1 20.36 -15.30 -1.42
CA MET A 1 19.57 -16.26 -0.64
C MET A 1 18.50 -16.93 -1.51
N ASN A 2 18.27 -18.23 -1.35
CA ASN A 2 17.19 -18.94 -2.06
C ASN A 2 15.94 -19.05 -1.18
N LEU A 3 14.81 -18.55 -1.68
CA LEU A 3 13.49 -18.52 -1.01
C LEU A 3 12.56 -19.65 -1.43
N PHE A 4 12.92 -20.48 -2.41
CA PHE A 4 12.05 -21.53 -2.96
C PHE A 4 11.49 -22.46 -1.86
N TRP A 5 12.38 -23.06 -1.06
CA TRP A 5 11.96 -23.95 0.03
C TRP A 5 11.22 -23.22 1.14
N LYS A 6 11.58 -21.95 1.42
CA LYS A 6 10.85 -21.14 2.41
C LYS A 6 9.40 -20.89 1.97
N ARG A 7 9.15 -20.75 0.67
CA ARG A 7 7.81 -20.65 0.08
C ARG A 7 7.07 -21.99 0.13
N VAL A 8 7.72 -23.09 -0.29
CA VAL A 8 7.14 -24.45 -0.28
C VAL A 8 6.71 -24.86 1.13
N PHE A 9 7.55 -24.61 2.14
CA PHE A 9 7.26 -24.94 3.54
C PHE A 9 6.46 -23.85 4.28
N ARG A 10 5.91 -22.85 3.58
CA ARG A 10 5.13 -21.72 4.15
C ARG A 10 5.82 -20.95 5.29
N ILE A 11 7.16 -20.99 5.33
CA ILE A 11 7.98 -20.14 6.21
C ILE A 11 7.89 -18.69 5.73
N MET A 12 7.89 -18.51 4.41
CA MET A 12 7.52 -17.25 3.77
C MET A 12 5.99 -17.22 3.64
N GLN A 13 5.39 -16.19 4.24
CA GLN A 13 3.96 -15.96 4.19
C GLN A 13 3.55 -15.51 2.79
N PRO A 14 2.36 -15.91 2.32
CA PRO A 14 1.74 -15.31 1.15
C PRO A 14 1.66 -13.80 1.29
N THR A 15 1.89 -13.07 0.19
CA THR A 15 1.91 -11.60 0.16
C THR A 15 0.61 -11.02 0.75
N SER A 16 -0.55 -11.56 0.42
CA SER A 16 -1.85 -11.11 0.96
C SER A 16 -2.05 -11.35 2.47
N ILE A 17 -1.34 -12.31 3.06
CA ILE A 17 -1.35 -12.52 4.53
C ILE A 17 -0.41 -11.52 5.19
N PHE A 18 0.76 -11.30 4.58
CA PHE A 18 1.74 -10.32 5.04
C PHE A 18 1.18 -8.89 5.01
N GLU A 19 0.53 -8.53 3.91
CA GLU A 19 -0.10 -7.24 3.67
C GLU A 19 -1.20 -6.94 4.70
N ARG A 20 -2.12 -7.87 4.93
CA ARG A 20 -3.14 -7.74 6.00
C ARG A 20 -2.54 -7.48 7.38
N LYS A 21 -1.34 -8.02 7.67
CA LYS A 21 -0.64 -7.73 8.92
C LYS A 21 -0.05 -6.33 8.96
N ILE A 22 0.49 -5.83 7.85
CA ILE A 22 0.94 -4.43 7.75
C ILE A 22 -0.24 -3.49 7.96
N ASP A 23 -1.37 -3.78 7.33
CA ASP A 23 -2.58 -2.96 7.42
C ASP A 23 -3.20 -3.01 8.84
N ALA A 24 -3.10 -4.17 9.50
CA ALA A 24 -3.50 -4.31 10.91
C ALA A 24 -2.71 -3.38 11.85
N LEU A 25 -1.44 -3.05 11.53
CA LEU A 25 -0.66 -2.11 12.33
C LEU A 25 -1.13 -0.66 12.17
N GLN A 26 -1.68 -0.32 10.99
CA GLN A 26 -2.23 1.01 10.71
C GLN A 26 -3.62 1.21 11.32
N THR A 27 -4.35 0.11 11.53
CA THR A 27 -5.72 0.11 12.07
C THR A 27 -5.77 -0.13 13.58
N THR A 28 -4.62 -0.33 14.22
CA THR A 28 -4.53 -0.29 15.69
C THR A 28 -4.55 1.18 16.10
N PRO A 29 -5.61 1.68 16.75
CA PRO A 29 -5.67 3.07 17.16
C PRO A 29 -4.49 3.43 18.07
N LEU A 30 -3.87 4.56 17.75
CA LEU A 30 -3.03 5.36 18.65
C LEU A 30 -3.93 6.07 19.70
N PHE A 31 -4.96 5.40 20.21
CA PHE A 31 -5.83 5.95 21.25
C PHE A 31 -5.28 5.57 22.61
N GLU A 32 -5.06 6.63 23.39
CA GLU A 32 -4.62 6.65 24.79
C GLU A 32 -3.25 6.02 25.05
N ALA A 33 -2.23 6.55 24.35
CA ALA A 33 -0.95 6.74 25.02
C ALA A 33 -1.11 7.92 25.98
N GLU A 34 -1.66 7.69 27.17
CA GLU A 34 -1.20 8.47 28.32
C GLU A 34 0.33 8.33 28.34
N GLU A 35 1.00 9.48 28.33
CA GLU A 35 2.46 9.59 28.33
C GLU A 35 3.02 9.02 29.62
N TYR A 36 3.18 7.71 29.67
CA TYR A 36 3.97 7.06 30.69
C TYR A 36 5.42 7.00 30.17
N SER A 37 6.25 7.87 30.75
CA SER A 37 7.65 8.04 30.39
C SER A 37 8.44 6.74 30.53
N VAL A 38 9.60 6.66 29.87
CA VAL A 38 10.55 5.53 29.95
C VAL A 38 10.89 5.13 31.40
N ASP A 39 10.76 6.06 32.35
CA ASP A 39 10.95 5.81 33.79
C ASP A 39 9.85 4.93 34.40
N GLU A 40 8.61 5.00 33.91
CA GLU A 40 7.49 4.26 34.50
C GLU A 40 7.51 2.76 34.19
N LEU A 41 8.13 2.40 33.07
CA LEU A 41 8.38 1.00 32.70
C LEU A 41 9.48 0.34 33.55
N GLN A 42 10.18 1.09 34.40
CA GLN A 42 11.21 0.57 35.30
C GLN A 42 10.74 0.45 36.76
N ASP A 43 9.65 1.11 37.14
CA ASP A 43 9.14 1.10 38.51
C ASP A 43 8.28 -0.14 38.77
N LYS A 44 8.92 -1.18 39.32
CA LYS A 44 8.27 -2.44 39.70
C LYS A 44 7.05 -2.22 40.60
N ALA A 45 7.08 -1.28 41.54
CA ALA A 45 6.00 -1.08 42.52
C ALA A 45 4.73 -0.54 41.86
N ARG A 46 4.87 0.43 40.96
CA ARG A 46 3.74 0.96 40.17
C ARG A 46 3.14 -0.09 39.23
N LEU A 47 4.00 -0.88 38.57
CA LEU A 47 3.54 -1.96 37.69
C LEU A 47 2.80 -3.06 38.47
N GLU A 48 3.25 -3.37 39.69
CA GLU A 48 2.56 -4.30 40.59
C GLU A 48 1.17 -3.80 40.97
N GLU A 49 1.06 -2.51 41.35
CA GLU A 49 -0.22 -1.89 41.67
C GLU A 49 -1.18 -1.90 40.47
N LEU A 50 -0.69 -1.53 39.27
CA LEU A 50 -1.47 -1.52 38.05
C LEU A 50 -1.97 -2.92 37.65
N VAL A 51 -1.09 -3.92 37.60
CA VAL A 51 -1.45 -5.29 37.17
C VAL A 51 -2.39 -5.97 38.17
N ASN A 52 -2.28 -5.63 39.46
CA ASN A 52 -3.15 -6.16 40.50
C ASN A 52 -4.44 -5.35 40.69
N SER A 53 -4.58 -4.19 40.04
CA SER A 53 -5.80 -3.39 40.09
C SER A 53 -7.02 -4.20 39.61
N GLU A 54 -8.19 -3.82 40.08
CA GLU A 54 -9.44 -4.48 39.68
C GLU A 54 -9.75 -4.22 38.21
N ASP A 55 -9.60 -2.98 37.76
CA ASP A 55 -9.81 -2.55 36.37
C ASP A 55 -8.96 -3.35 35.38
N PHE A 56 -7.68 -3.55 35.68
CA PHE A 56 -6.79 -4.34 34.83
C PHE A 56 -7.29 -5.78 34.67
N ARG A 57 -7.67 -6.42 35.78
CA ARG A 57 -8.16 -7.80 35.78
C ARG A 57 -9.47 -7.93 35.03
N GLN A 58 -10.41 -7.00 35.25
CA GLN A 58 -11.69 -6.97 34.54
C GLN A 58 -11.49 -6.76 33.03
N LYS A 59 -10.63 -5.81 32.63
CA LYS A 59 -10.33 -5.51 31.22
C LYS A 59 -9.66 -6.70 30.51
N LYS A 60 -8.73 -7.37 31.18
CA LYS A 60 -8.07 -8.58 30.70
C LYS A 60 -9.06 -9.71 30.47
N GLU A 61 -9.92 -9.99 31.44
CA GLU A 61 -10.94 -11.04 31.31
C GLU A 61 -11.95 -10.69 30.22
N LEU A 62 -12.43 -9.45 30.15
CA LEU A 62 -13.30 -8.97 29.08
C LEU A 62 -12.67 -9.24 27.70
N TYR A 63 -11.42 -8.82 27.49
CA TYR A 63 -10.76 -8.98 26.20
C TYR A 63 -10.39 -10.42 25.89
N LYS A 64 -10.22 -11.31 26.86
CA LYS A 64 -9.95 -12.74 26.59
C LYS A 64 -11.22 -13.56 26.35
N THR A 65 -12.31 -13.22 27.02
CA THR A 65 -13.51 -14.07 27.06
C THR A 65 -14.56 -13.68 26.03
N THR A 66 -14.69 -12.39 25.69
CA THR A 66 -15.69 -11.91 24.73
C THR A 66 -15.43 -12.49 23.35
N LYS A 67 -16.41 -13.18 22.76
CA LYS A 67 -16.27 -13.71 21.39
C LYS A 67 -16.73 -12.65 20.41
N TYR A 68 -16.00 -12.50 19.29
CA TYR A 68 -16.37 -11.53 18.25
C TYR A 68 -17.84 -11.68 17.79
N LYS A 69 -18.37 -12.90 17.71
CA LYS A 69 -19.78 -13.15 17.36
C LYS A 69 -20.82 -12.53 18.29
N ASP A 70 -20.42 -12.20 19.51
CA ASP A 70 -21.27 -11.68 20.57
C ASP A 70 -21.07 -10.15 20.74
N THR A 71 -20.35 -9.50 19.81
CA THR A 71 -20.07 -8.05 19.83
C THR A 71 -21.02 -7.25 18.96
N ASP A 72 -21.19 -5.97 19.29
CA ASP A 72 -22.02 -5.04 18.54
C ASP A 72 -21.49 -4.81 17.12
N GLU A 73 -20.17 -4.78 16.96
CA GLU A 73 -19.50 -4.59 15.68
C GLU A 73 -19.82 -5.73 14.72
N ASN A 74 -19.77 -6.98 15.20
CA ASN A 74 -20.16 -8.13 14.38
C ASN A 74 -21.64 -8.11 14.02
N ARG A 75 -22.51 -7.72 14.98
CA ARG A 75 -23.95 -7.58 14.72
C ARG A 75 -24.21 -6.56 13.62
N ILE A 76 -23.59 -5.39 13.69
CA ILE A 76 -23.70 -4.31 12.69
C ILE A 76 -23.13 -4.76 11.34
N MET A 77 -21.93 -5.36 11.33
CA MET A 77 -21.31 -5.87 10.09
C MET A 77 -22.16 -6.94 9.42
N ARG A 78 -22.74 -7.89 10.17
CA ARG A 78 -23.63 -8.91 9.61
C ARG A 78 -24.92 -8.33 9.04
N GLN A 79 -25.49 -7.33 9.71
CA GLN A 79 -26.68 -6.63 9.19
C GLN A 79 -26.35 -5.92 7.88
N TYR A 80 -25.22 -5.21 7.84
CA TYR A 80 -24.73 -4.56 6.62
C TYR A 80 -24.49 -5.57 5.49
N GLU A 81 -23.73 -6.64 5.74
CA GLU A 81 -23.44 -7.69 4.74
C GLU A 81 -24.70 -8.38 4.23
N LYS A 82 -25.69 -8.60 5.09
CA LYS A 82 -26.98 -9.18 4.71
C LYS A 82 -27.73 -8.27 3.71
N LEU A 83 -27.77 -6.97 3.97
CA LEU A 83 -28.45 -6.01 3.09
C LEU A 83 -27.64 -5.75 1.81
N LEU A 84 -26.31 -5.64 1.92
CA LEU A 84 -25.40 -5.50 0.78
C LEU A 84 -25.57 -6.65 -0.22
N ASN A 85 -25.81 -7.86 0.29
CA ASN A 85 -25.99 -9.06 -0.52
C ASN A 85 -27.44 -9.34 -0.93
N ALA A 86 -28.42 -8.56 -0.48
CA ALA A 86 -29.82 -8.77 -0.81
C ALA A 86 -30.08 -8.49 -2.31
N PRO A 87 -30.59 -9.46 -3.10
CA PRO A 87 -30.78 -9.30 -4.54
C PRO A 87 -31.62 -8.07 -4.93
N ASN A 88 -32.69 -7.81 -4.18
CA ASN A 88 -33.58 -6.67 -4.44
C ASN A 88 -32.92 -5.32 -4.16
N ILE A 89 -31.99 -5.25 -3.20
CA ILE A 89 -31.23 -4.02 -2.91
C ILE A 89 -30.18 -3.80 -3.98
N LYS A 90 -29.48 -4.86 -4.45
CA LYS A 90 -28.57 -4.76 -5.61
C LYS A 90 -29.31 -4.27 -6.85
N LEU A 91 -30.43 -4.92 -7.18
CA LEU A 91 -31.28 -4.52 -8.30
C LEU A 91 -31.80 -3.08 -8.14
N TYR A 92 -32.11 -2.64 -6.92
CA TYR A 92 -32.51 -1.26 -6.66
C TYR A 92 -31.41 -0.27 -7.06
N TYR A 93 -30.16 -0.49 -6.66
CA TYR A 93 -29.04 0.41 -7.02
C TYR A 93 -28.67 0.32 -8.50
N GLU A 94 -28.76 -0.88 -9.11
CA GLU A 94 -28.59 -1.06 -10.55
C GLU A 94 -29.62 -0.24 -11.32
N THR A 95 -30.91 -0.35 -10.97
CA THR A 95 -31.98 0.46 -11.60
C THR A 95 -31.81 1.94 -11.30
N LYS A 96 -31.49 2.32 -10.05
CA LYS A 96 -31.28 3.71 -9.61
C LYS A 96 -30.21 4.42 -10.45
N ASN A 97 -29.17 3.69 -10.87
CA ASN A 97 -28.06 4.22 -11.66
C ASN A 97 -28.26 4.04 -13.18
N SER A 98 -29.40 3.50 -13.64
CA SER A 98 -29.64 3.23 -15.06
C SER A 98 -30.07 4.48 -15.84
N ALA A 99 -29.61 4.59 -17.09
CA ALA A 99 -30.01 5.69 -17.98
C ALA A 99 -31.52 5.70 -18.24
N ILE A 100 -32.12 4.52 -18.42
CA ILE A 100 -33.56 4.39 -18.71
C ILE A 100 -34.45 4.85 -17.55
N LEU A 101 -34.02 4.67 -16.29
CA LEU A 101 -34.73 5.23 -15.15
C LEU A 101 -34.67 6.76 -15.17
N ASN A 102 -33.49 7.34 -15.42
CA ASN A 102 -33.33 8.79 -15.49
C ASN A 102 -34.21 9.38 -16.60
N GLU A 103 -34.20 8.79 -17.80
CA GLU A 103 -35.07 9.19 -18.90
C GLU A 103 -36.55 9.06 -18.54
N TYR A 104 -36.97 7.94 -17.96
CA TYR A 104 -38.36 7.73 -17.54
C TYR A 104 -38.82 8.74 -16.48
N LEU A 105 -38.01 9.00 -15.45
CA LEU A 105 -38.35 9.98 -14.41
C LEU A 105 -38.36 11.41 -14.94
N SER A 106 -37.45 11.73 -15.87
CA SER A 106 -37.40 13.05 -16.52
C SER A 106 -38.65 13.27 -17.38
N PHE A 107 -39.03 12.28 -18.19
CA PHE A 107 -40.25 12.30 -19.00
C PHE A 107 -41.53 12.37 -18.15
N LYS A 108 -41.55 11.63 -17.03
CA LYS A 108 -42.70 11.62 -16.11
C LYS A 108 -42.89 12.96 -15.40
N ASN A 109 -41.80 13.67 -15.11
CA ASN A 109 -41.84 15.00 -14.50
C ASN A 109 -42.13 16.10 -15.53
N ASP A 110 -41.51 15.99 -16.70
CA ASP A 110 -41.63 16.92 -17.82
C ASP A 110 -41.77 16.16 -19.15
N PRO A 111 -42.97 16.10 -19.74
CA PRO A 111 -43.20 15.43 -21.01
C PRO A 111 -42.40 16.01 -22.18
N ASP A 112 -41.98 17.28 -22.13
CA ASP A 112 -41.16 17.92 -23.17
C ASP A 112 -39.66 17.55 -23.04
N SER A 113 -39.22 16.93 -21.94
CA SER A 113 -37.81 16.59 -21.66
C SER A 113 -37.14 15.64 -22.67
N LEU A 114 -37.93 14.94 -23.49
CA LEU A 114 -37.41 14.04 -24.52
C LEU A 114 -37.30 14.70 -25.91
N ASN A 115 -37.60 16.00 -26.03
CA ASN A 115 -37.59 16.76 -27.29
C ASN A 115 -38.32 16.04 -28.44
N LEU A 116 -39.46 15.42 -28.14
CA LEU A 116 -40.17 14.54 -29.09
C LEU A 116 -40.58 15.25 -30.38
N LYS A 117 -40.69 16.58 -30.37
CA LYS A 117 -41.02 17.42 -31.53
C LYS A 117 -39.94 17.43 -32.61
N GLU A 118 -38.71 17.04 -32.26
CA GLU A 118 -37.56 16.97 -33.17
C GLU A 118 -37.35 15.57 -33.78
N LEU A 119 -38.13 14.58 -33.33
CA LEU A 119 -38.00 13.18 -33.72
C LEU A 119 -39.04 12.79 -34.79
N SER A 120 -38.72 11.79 -35.60
CA SER A 120 -39.71 11.18 -36.51
C SER A 120 -40.78 10.42 -35.73
N ILE A 121 -41.96 10.24 -36.33
CA ILE A 121 -43.09 9.50 -35.71
C ILE A 121 -42.67 8.09 -35.26
N THR A 122 -41.83 7.42 -36.04
CA THR A 122 -41.33 6.07 -35.74
C THR A 122 -40.42 6.07 -34.51
N GLU A 123 -39.53 7.06 -34.39
CA GLU A 123 -38.63 7.21 -33.23
C GLU A 123 -39.39 7.58 -31.96
N VAL A 124 -40.39 8.45 -32.08
CA VAL A 124 -41.29 8.79 -30.97
C VAL A 124 -42.01 7.54 -30.47
N SER A 125 -42.61 6.75 -31.37
CA SER A 125 -43.31 5.52 -30.99
C SER A 125 -42.38 4.54 -30.28
N ALA A 126 -41.20 4.28 -30.84
CA ALA A 126 -40.21 3.37 -30.25
C ALA A 126 -39.78 3.82 -28.84
N LYS A 127 -39.58 5.13 -28.63
CA LYS A 127 -39.19 5.67 -27.34
C LYS A 127 -40.31 5.57 -26.30
N ILE A 128 -41.54 5.91 -26.68
CA ILE A 128 -42.71 5.77 -25.80
C ILE A 128 -42.96 4.30 -25.42
N ASP A 129 -42.83 3.38 -26.38
CA ASP A 129 -43.00 1.95 -26.11
C ASP A 129 -41.91 1.41 -25.18
N SER A 130 -40.66 1.83 -25.35
CA SER A 130 -39.55 1.51 -24.44
C SER A 130 -39.84 1.97 -23.00
N LEU A 131 -40.32 3.21 -22.81
CA LEU A 131 -40.67 3.74 -21.49
C LEU A 131 -41.85 3.00 -20.85
N LYS A 132 -42.88 2.64 -21.64
CA LYS A 132 -44.01 1.81 -21.17
C LYS A 132 -43.56 0.41 -20.75
N GLN A 133 -42.69 -0.22 -21.54
CA GLN A 133 -42.12 -1.52 -21.20
C GLN A 133 -41.30 -1.43 -19.90
N PHE A 134 -40.49 -0.38 -19.75
CA PHE A 134 -39.74 -0.14 -18.53
C PHE A 134 -40.64 0.08 -17.31
N GLU A 135 -41.72 0.85 -17.41
CA GLU A 135 -42.68 1.04 -16.31
C GLU A 135 -43.31 -0.30 -15.84
N GLN A 136 -43.50 -1.24 -16.75
CA GLN A 136 -44.07 -2.56 -16.45
C GLN A 136 -43.04 -3.59 -15.98
N SER A 137 -41.74 -3.27 -16.13
CA SER A 137 -40.61 -4.14 -15.83
C SER A 137 -40.49 -4.49 -14.34
N LYS A 138 -39.75 -5.56 -14.03
CA LYS A 138 -39.50 -5.96 -12.63
C LYS A 138 -38.54 -4.98 -11.95
N GLU A 139 -37.64 -4.39 -12.73
CA GLU A 139 -36.62 -3.43 -12.38
C GLU A 139 -37.25 -2.16 -11.83
N TYR A 140 -38.22 -1.57 -12.55
CA TYR A 140 -38.92 -0.36 -12.11
C TYR A 140 -39.85 -0.64 -10.93
N LYS A 141 -40.55 -1.78 -10.92
CA LYS A 141 -41.37 -2.19 -9.77
C LYS A 141 -40.54 -2.33 -8.49
N ASN A 142 -39.38 -2.97 -8.60
CA ASN A 142 -38.42 -3.08 -7.49
C ASN A 142 -37.89 -1.69 -7.08
N TYR A 143 -37.52 -0.84 -8.04
CA TYR A 143 -37.09 0.53 -7.75
C TYR A 143 -38.16 1.30 -6.96
N SER A 144 -39.39 1.33 -7.47
CA SER A 144 -40.52 2.03 -6.83
C SER A 144 -40.80 1.53 -5.41
N GLN A 145 -40.71 0.21 -5.19
CA GLN A 145 -40.90 -0.39 -3.88
C GLN A 145 -39.82 0.00 -2.86
N TYR A 146 -38.56 0.09 -3.28
CA TYR A 146 -37.42 0.34 -2.38
C TYR A 146 -37.02 1.81 -2.30
N HIS A 147 -37.36 2.63 -3.29
CA HIS A 147 -37.05 4.05 -3.30
C HIS A 147 -37.75 4.74 -2.11
N ASN A 148 -36.96 5.41 -1.26
CA ASN A 148 -37.40 6.00 0.01
C ASN A 148 -37.92 5.01 1.08
N SER A 149 -37.74 3.69 0.88
CA SER A 149 -38.08 2.69 1.89
C SER A 149 -37.18 2.80 3.13
N LEU A 150 -37.67 2.31 4.27
CA LEU A 150 -36.87 2.23 5.50
C LEU A 150 -35.63 1.35 5.31
N VAL A 151 -35.75 0.24 4.58
CA VAL A 151 -34.65 -0.70 4.33
C VAL A 151 -33.48 -0.06 3.59
N ILE A 152 -33.74 0.81 2.62
CA ILE A 152 -32.67 1.56 1.93
C ILE A 152 -32.04 2.60 2.85
N ARG A 153 -32.83 3.28 3.69
CA ARG A 153 -32.31 4.22 4.70
C ARG A 153 -31.39 3.50 5.71
N GLU A 154 -31.85 2.39 6.27
CA GLU A 154 -31.05 1.54 7.17
C GLU A 154 -29.77 1.05 6.48
N PHE A 155 -29.84 0.64 5.21
CA PHE A 155 -28.65 0.23 4.46
C PHE A 155 -27.64 1.36 4.28
N GLU A 156 -28.07 2.58 3.95
CA GLU A 156 -27.18 3.73 3.81
C GLU A 156 -26.58 4.17 5.15
N GLU A 157 -27.36 4.11 6.24
CA GLU A 157 -26.87 4.36 7.60
C GLU A 157 -25.83 3.33 8.02
N LEU A 158 -26.08 2.04 7.77
CA LEU A 158 -25.12 0.97 8.02
C LEU A 158 -23.87 1.13 7.15
N LYS A 159 -24.02 1.45 5.86
CA LYS A 159 -22.92 1.72 4.93
C LYS A 159 -22.04 2.86 5.43
N LYS A 160 -22.66 3.94 5.92
CA LYS A 160 -21.95 5.05 6.58
C LYS A 160 -21.24 4.55 7.84
N LYS A 161 -21.96 3.85 8.73
CA LYS A 161 -21.41 3.38 10.01
C LYS A 161 -20.19 2.48 9.82
N VAL A 162 -20.24 1.51 8.89
CA VAL A 162 -19.11 0.61 8.62
C VAL A 162 -17.95 1.29 7.87
N SER A 163 -18.20 2.45 7.28
CA SER A 163 -17.15 3.27 6.66
C SER A 163 -16.45 4.22 7.65
N GLU A 164 -17.01 4.42 8.85
CA GLU A 164 -16.40 5.26 9.88
C GLU A 164 -15.10 4.61 10.40
N PRO A 165 -13.99 5.37 10.47
CA PRO A 165 -12.71 4.84 10.95
C PRO A 165 -12.80 4.20 12.34
N GLU A 166 -13.56 4.81 13.26
CA GLU A 166 -13.78 4.31 14.62
C GLU A 166 -14.42 2.92 14.63
N PHE A 167 -15.44 2.72 13.80
CA PHE A 167 -16.11 1.43 13.69
C PHE A 167 -15.17 0.36 13.12
N GLN A 168 -14.40 0.70 12.08
CA GLN A 168 -13.43 -0.21 11.48
C GLN A 168 -12.36 -0.67 12.48
N GLN A 169 -11.88 0.27 13.32
CA GLN A 169 -10.92 -0.02 14.38
C GLN A 169 -11.51 -0.94 15.44
N SER A 170 -12.70 -0.62 15.97
CA SER A 170 -13.34 -1.46 17.00
C SER A 170 -13.66 -2.86 16.46
N ASN A 171 -14.17 -2.94 15.23
CA ASN A 171 -14.50 -4.21 14.60
C ASN A 171 -13.25 -5.08 14.38
N ALA A 172 -12.16 -4.49 13.94
CA ALA A 172 -10.88 -5.18 13.78
C ALA A 172 -10.30 -5.66 15.13
N PHE A 173 -10.38 -4.83 16.16
CA PHE A 173 -9.96 -5.18 17.52
C PHE A 173 -10.71 -6.40 18.05
N TRP A 174 -12.04 -6.38 17.99
CA TRP A 174 -12.86 -7.50 18.48
C TRP A 174 -12.71 -8.76 17.63
N ALA A 175 -12.51 -8.63 16.31
CA ALA A 175 -12.26 -9.73 15.41
C ALA A 175 -10.91 -10.44 15.64
N ASN A 176 -9.93 -9.77 16.28
CA ASN A 176 -8.63 -10.34 16.59
C ASN A 176 -8.72 -11.31 17.80
N PRO A 177 -8.41 -12.62 17.63
CA PRO A 177 -8.41 -13.58 18.75
C PRO A 177 -7.34 -13.30 19.81
N ASN A 178 -6.27 -12.57 19.45
CA ASN A 178 -5.17 -12.20 20.33
C ASN A 178 -5.18 -10.68 20.61
N ARG A 179 -6.37 -10.09 20.78
CA ARG A 179 -6.54 -8.65 21.00
C ARG A 179 -6.02 -8.18 22.36
N TRP A 180 -6.04 -9.05 23.38
CA TRP A 180 -5.38 -8.74 24.67
C TRP A 180 -3.90 -8.45 24.45
N GLU A 181 -3.23 -9.25 23.64
CA GLU A 181 -1.80 -9.10 23.34
C GLU A 181 -1.47 -7.82 22.55
N THR A 182 -2.48 -7.12 22.04
CA THR A 182 -2.33 -5.83 21.35
C THR A 182 -2.50 -4.61 22.26
N THR A 183 -2.90 -4.78 23.52
CA THR A 183 -3.19 -3.65 24.42
C THR A 183 -1.97 -3.12 25.16
N TYR A 184 -2.10 -1.91 25.72
CA TYR A 184 -1.12 -1.32 26.62
C TYR A 184 -0.94 -2.14 27.90
N GLU A 185 -2.04 -2.59 28.48
CA GLU A 185 -2.08 -3.35 29.73
C GLU A 185 -1.29 -4.66 29.63
N TYR A 186 -1.38 -5.37 28.49
CA TYR A 186 -0.57 -6.57 28.29
C TYR A 186 0.94 -6.29 28.31
N ARG A 187 1.37 -5.14 27.81
CA ARG A 187 2.79 -4.73 27.85
C ARG A 187 3.23 -4.46 29.28
N MET A 188 2.39 -3.83 30.10
CA MET A 188 2.66 -3.62 31.53
C MET A 188 2.76 -4.95 32.29
N GLU A 189 1.84 -5.89 32.02
CA GLU A 189 1.90 -7.23 32.59
C GLU A 189 3.18 -7.99 32.21
N LEU A 190 3.61 -7.93 30.93
CA LEU A 190 4.86 -8.55 30.50
C LEU A 190 6.07 -7.94 31.21
N ARG A 191 6.12 -6.60 31.30
CA ARG A 191 7.22 -5.90 31.95
C ARG A 191 7.30 -6.20 33.45
N TYR A 192 6.15 -6.24 34.12
CA TYR A 192 6.07 -6.64 35.52
C TYR A 192 6.62 -8.06 35.72
N LYS A 193 6.20 -9.03 34.90
CA LYS A 193 6.68 -10.43 34.93
C LYS A 193 8.19 -10.55 34.73
N GLU A 194 8.75 -9.76 33.81
CA GLU A 194 10.20 -9.68 33.62
C GLU A 194 10.92 -9.17 34.88
N LEU A 195 10.41 -8.11 35.52
CA LEU A 195 11.01 -7.48 36.70
C LEU A 195 10.95 -8.38 37.96
N ILE A 196 9.95 -9.25 38.08
CA ILE A 196 9.84 -10.22 39.17
C ILE A 196 10.57 -11.54 38.90
N GLY A 197 11.26 -11.65 37.76
CA GLY A 197 12.04 -12.84 37.42
C GLY A 197 11.19 -14.07 37.07
N GLU A 198 9.91 -13.90 36.75
CA GLU A 198 9.07 -14.98 36.26
C GLU A 198 9.54 -15.41 34.87
N GLN A 199 10.15 -16.60 34.77
CA GLN A 199 10.38 -17.23 33.48
C GLN A 199 9.03 -17.63 32.88
N THR A 200 8.60 -16.91 31.85
CA THR A 200 7.40 -17.28 31.09
C THR A 200 7.67 -18.58 30.32
N ALA A 201 7.20 -19.70 30.87
CA ALA A 201 7.33 -21.03 30.29
C ALA A 201 6.53 -21.15 28.98
N THR A 202 7.20 -20.96 27.84
CA THR A 202 7.37 -21.96 26.76
C THR A 202 7.89 -21.29 25.48
N PRO A 203 9.14 -21.58 25.04
CA PRO A 203 9.61 -21.30 23.69
C PRO A 203 9.10 -22.36 22.70
N SER A 204 7.81 -22.68 22.76
CA SER A 204 7.16 -23.65 21.87
C SER A 204 6.72 -22.93 20.58
N LYS A 205 7.48 -23.15 19.50
CA LYS A 205 7.12 -22.87 18.11
C LYS A 205 6.57 -21.46 17.82
N ARG A 206 7.36 -20.43 18.08
CA ARG A 206 7.18 -19.11 17.44
C ARG A 206 8.36 -18.80 16.51
N ARG A 207 8.38 -19.43 15.33
CA ARG A 207 8.94 -18.74 14.13
C ARG A 207 7.89 -17.73 13.67
N SER A 208 7.62 -16.71 14.49
CA SER A 208 6.67 -15.65 14.17
C SER A 208 7.37 -14.30 14.29
N PHE A 209 7.78 -13.76 13.15
CA PHE A 209 7.83 -12.33 12.85
C PHE A 209 8.55 -11.42 13.86
N SER A 210 9.86 -11.24 13.69
CA SER A 210 10.60 -10.15 14.37
C SER A 210 10.18 -8.76 13.90
N LEU A 211 9.70 -8.64 12.65
CA LEU A 211 9.37 -7.37 11.98
C LEU A 211 8.31 -6.51 12.70
N PHE A 212 7.48 -7.08 13.58
CA PHE A 212 6.41 -6.34 14.28
C PHE A 212 6.40 -6.54 15.80
N LYS A 213 7.23 -7.45 16.32
CA LYS A 213 7.33 -7.70 17.77
C LYS A 213 8.06 -6.57 18.52
N LYS A 214 8.77 -5.71 17.79
CA LYS A 214 9.49 -4.53 18.29
C LYS A 214 8.75 -3.19 18.09
N TYR A 215 7.52 -3.22 17.55
CA TYR A 215 6.94 -2.07 16.84
C TYR A 215 5.56 -1.65 17.33
N SER A 216 5.33 -1.68 18.64
CA SER A 216 4.10 -1.10 19.24
C SER A 216 4.05 0.45 19.16
N GLN A 217 4.97 1.09 18.41
CA GLN A 217 5.11 2.53 18.28
C GLN A 217 5.59 2.94 16.87
N ILE A 218 4.97 2.40 15.81
CA ILE A 218 5.22 2.87 14.44
C ILE A 218 4.19 3.92 14.02
N ASN A 219 4.66 4.98 13.38
CA ASN A 219 3.81 6.06 12.88
C ASN A 219 3.93 6.11 11.35
N LEU A 220 2.81 6.00 10.64
CA LEU A 220 2.78 6.11 9.19
C LEU A 220 3.09 7.56 8.77
N LYS A 221 4.21 7.78 8.09
CA LYS A 221 4.63 9.11 7.61
C LYS A 221 4.34 9.33 6.14
N PHE A 222 4.36 8.26 5.36
CA PHE A 222 4.09 8.32 3.94
C PHE A 222 3.32 7.07 3.51
N TYR A 223 2.26 7.30 2.75
CA TYR A 223 1.52 6.24 2.10
C TYR A 223 1.18 6.68 0.68
N GLU A 224 1.63 5.92 -0.30
CA GLU A 224 1.32 6.09 -1.72
C GLU A 224 0.49 4.91 -2.20
N ARG A 225 -0.70 5.21 -2.74
CA ARG A 225 -1.65 4.26 -3.34
C ARG A 225 -1.78 4.45 -4.85
N PHE A 226 -1.13 5.47 -5.41
CA PHE A 226 -1.18 5.79 -6.83
C PHE A 226 -2.60 6.04 -7.37
N ASP A 227 -3.49 6.60 -6.55
CA ASP A 227 -4.89 6.94 -6.91
C ASP A 227 -5.01 8.22 -7.77
N TRP A 228 -3.93 8.64 -8.40
CA TRP A 228 -3.90 9.80 -9.29
C TRP A 228 -3.89 9.31 -10.74
N ASN A 229 -4.52 10.03 -11.66
CA ASN A 229 -4.60 9.63 -13.08
C ASN A 229 -3.48 10.21 -13.95
N LYS A 230 -2.76 11.22 -13.43
CA LYS A 230 -1.65 11.89 -14.12
C LYS A 230 -0.55 12.21 -13.13
N LEU A 231 0.71 12.10 -13.58
CA LEU A 231 1.88 12.37 -12.75
C LEU A 231 1.89 13.81 -12.18
N GLU A 232 1.40 14.79 -12.95
CA GLU A 232 1.27 16.20 -12.53
C GLU A 232 0.40 16.42 -11.29
N ASN A 233 -0.55 15.50 -11.02
CA ASN A 233 -1.43 15.54 -9.85
C ASN A 233 -0.89 14.71 -8.67
N SER A 234 0.34 14.20 -8.79
CA SER A 234 0.95 13.32 -7.81
C SER A 234 1.95 14.07 -6.91
N ARG A 235 2.50 13.36 -5.92
CA ARG A 235 3.65 13.83 -5.12
C ARG A 235 5.00 13.53 -5.76
N TRP A 236 5.01 13.00 -6.98
CA TRP A 236 6.21 12.54 -7.67
C TRP A 236 6.60 13.52 -8.76
N SER A 237 7.91 13.68 -8.94
CA SER A 237 8.49 14.47 -10.03
C SER A 237 9.22 13.56 -10.99
N ALA A 238 9.05 13.80 -12.30
CA ALA A 238 9.82 13.12 -13.34
C ALA A 238 11.27 13.61 -13.36
N GLY A 239 12.18 12.73 -13.77
CA GLY A 239 13.60 13.04 -13.88
C GLY A 239 14.39 12.80 -12.60
N PHE A 240 15.70 13.03 -12.69
CA PHE A 240 16.62 12.87 -11.57
C PHE A 240 16.64 14.11 -10.67
N HIS A 241 16.85 13.88 -9.38
CA HIS A 241 17.14 14.92 -8.40
C HIS A 241 18.64 14.94 -8.05
N SER A 242 19.15 16.11 -7.69
CA SER A 242 20.50 16.31 -7.19
C SER A 242 20.59 17.60 -6.38
N GLY A 243 21.51 17.65 -5.42
CA GLY A 243 21.86 18.88 -4.70
C GLY A 243 22.56 19.92 -5.57
N ASN A 244 22.99 19.55 -6.78
CA ASN A 244 23.36 20.51 -7.81
C ASN A 244 22.13 20.76 -8.72
N PRO A 245 21.52 21.96 -8.69
CA PRO A 245 20.34 22.27 -9.50
C PRO A 245 20.54 22.06 -11.01
N ARG A 246 21.79 22.15 -11.49
CA ARG A 246 22.11 21.91 -12.91
C ARG A 246 21.98 20.44 -13.32
N LEU A 247 21.98 19.52 -12.36
CA LEU A 247 21.85 18.08 -12.58
C LEU A 247 20.44 17.57 -12.24
N VAL A 248 19.52 18.48 -11.89
CA VAL A 248 18.10 18.17 -11.72
C VAL A 248 17.43 18.24 -13.08
N GLY A 249 16.65 17.22 -13.43
CA GLY A 249 15.85 17.24 -14.65
C GLY A 249 15.74 15.88 -15.33
N ASN A 250 15.13 15.89 -16.51
CA ASN A 250 14.92 14.70 -17.32
C ASN A 250 16.09 14.48 -18.28
N TYR A 251 16.83 13.40 -18.06
CA TYR A 251 17.92 12.94 -18.93
C TYR A 251 18.16 11.45 -18.66
N SER A 252 18.82 10.77 -19.60
CA SER A 252 19.34 9.40 -19.43
C SER A 252 20.85 9.40 -19.20
N PHE A 253 21.48 8.24 -19.03
CA PHE A 253 22.93 8.16 -19.05
C PHE A 253 23.47 7.65 -20.39
N THR A 254 24.69 8.06 -20.77
CA THR A 254 25.29 7.61 -22.05
C THR A 254 25.58 6.11 -22.09
N ASN A 255 25.60 5.44 -20.94
CA ASN A 255 25.73 3.99 -20.79
C ASN A 255 24.36 3.27 -20.68
N GLU A 256 23.29 3.89 -21.14
CA GLU A 256 21.93 3.33 -21.19
C GLU A 256 21.35 3.38 -22.60
N LYS A 257 20.41 2.48 -22.92
CA LYS A 257 19.77 2.35 -24.25
C LYS A 257 18.40 3.06 -24.36
N GLN A 258 17.85 3.54 -23.25
CA GLN A 258 16.54 4.21 -23.20
C GLN A 258 16.66 5.71 -22.92
N ALA A 259 15.81 6.52 -23.55
CA ALA A 259 15.56 7.91 -23.19
C ALA A 259 14.53 7.99 -22.04
N ASN A 260 14.84 8.69 -20.96
CA ASN A 260 13.82 9.09 -19.98
C ASN A 260 12.89 10.13 -20.62
N ASN A 261 11.59 9.98 -20.41
CA ASN A 261 10.55 10.58 -21.25
C ASN A 261 9.63 11.52 -20.46
N GLU A 262 10.16 12.21 -19.45
CA GLU A 262 9.45 13.25 -18.68
C GLU A 262 8.16 12.75 -18.02
N GLY A 263 8.12 11.47 -17.64
CA GLY A 263 6.95 10.85 -17.03
C GLY A 263 5.91 10.32 -18.03
N ARG A 264 6.12 10.44 -19.35
CA ARG A 264 5.19 9.93 -20.37
C ARG A 264 5.16 8.39 -20.43
N ASN A 265 6.16 7.72 -19.87
CA ASN A 265 6.19 6.28 -19.69
C ASN A 265 5.61 5.85 -18.34
N ILE A 266 4.99 6.77 -17.59
CA ILE A 266 4.33 6.50 -16.32
C ILE A 266 2.82 6.40 -16.51
N SER A 267 2.22 5.35 -15.96
CA SER A 267 0.76 5.23 -15.90
C SER A 267 0.32 4.68 -14.55
N THR A 268 -0.90 4.98 -14.17
CA THR A 268 -1.57 4.45 -12.98
C THR A 268 -2.92 3.87 -13.39
N VAL A 269 -3.12 2.59 -13.13
CA VAL A 269 -4.37 1.88 -13.46
C VAL A 269 -4.76 1.06 -12.24
N ASP A 270 -5.99 1.25 -11.75
CA ASP A 270 -6.54 0.56 -10.56
C ASP A 270 -5.62 0.67 -9.32
N GLY A 271 -5.03 1.84 -9.10
CA GLY A 271 -4.10 2.08 -7.97
C GLY A 271 -2.71 1.47 -8.14
N ILE A 272 -2.37 0.95 -9.32
CA ILE A 272 -1.04 0.37 -9.59
C ILE A 272 -0.25 1.31 -10.49
N LEU A 273 0.86 1.83 -9.98
CA LEU A 273 1.87 2.53 -10.76
C LEU A 273 2.56 1.57 -11.72
N ALA A 274 2.83 2.06 -12.92
CA ALA A 274 3.63 1.40 -13.93
C ALA A 274 4.70 2.34 -14.50
N VAL A 275 5.95 1.88 -14.55
CA VAL A 275 6.99 2.45 -15.41
C VAL A 275 7.15 1.54 -16.61
N HIS A 276 6.78 2.03 -17.79
CA HIS A 276 6.89 1.28 -19.04
C HIS A 276 8.25 1.52 -19.69
N THR A 277 8.92 0.46 -20.10
CA THR A 277 10.08 0.53 -20.99
C THR A 277 9.68 -0.06 -22.31
N ILE A 278 9.64 0.74 -23.37
CA ILE A 278 9.14 0.34 -24.69
C ILE A 278 10.13 0.75 -25.78
N GLU A 279 10.16 -0.05 -26.85
CA GLU A 279 10.89 0.31 -28.07
C GLU A 279 10.17 1.47 -28.76
N PHE A 280 10.79 2.64 -28.72
CA PHE A 280 10.29 3.86 -29.31
C PHE A 280 11.48 4.80 -29.53
N PRO A 281 11.89 5.02 -30.79
CA PRO A 281 13.01 5.91 -31.08
C PRO A 281 12.78 7.31 -30.51
N SER A 282 13.79 7.85 -29.82
CA SER A 282 13.71 9.15 -29.18
C SER A 282 15.06 9.85 -29.20
N HIS A 283 15.04 11.14 -29.47
CA HIS A 283 16.21 12.02 -29.36
C HIS A 283 16.12 12.77 -28.02
N SER A 284 17.11 12.62 -27.15
CA SER A 284 17.04 13.20 -25.79
C SER A 284 18.43 13.47 -25.20
N LEU A 285 18.42 14.16 -24.06
CA LEU A 285 19.62 14.50 -23.30
C LEU A 285 20.15 13.31 -22.50
N ALA A 286 21.46 13.14 -22.51
CA ALA A 286 22.18 12.11 -21.80
C ALA A 286 23.33 12.71 -20.96
N TRP A 287 23.49 12.27 -19.72
CA TRP A 287 24.64 12.62 -18.90
C TRP A 287 25.81 11.67 -19.18
N ASP A 288 26.92 12.25 -19.62
CA ASP A 288 28.21 11.62 -19.76
C ASP A 288 29.15 12.05 -18.62
N VAL A 289 29.86 11.09 -18.02
CA VAL A 289 30.76 11.37 -16.89
C VAL A 289 31.96 12.25 -17.25
N GLN A 290 32.36 12.30 -18.53
CA GLN A 290 33.48 13.13 -19.00
C GLN A 290 33.01 14.39 -19.71
N LYS A 291 31.95 14.28 -20.52
CA LYS A 291 31.48 15.38 -21.39
C LYS A 291 30.35 16.20 -20.78
N GLY A 292 29.77 15.76 -19.67
CA GLY A 292 28.54 16.36 -19.14
C GLY A 292 27.35 16.00 -20.03
N PHE A 293 26.42 16.94 -20.19
CA PHE A 293 25.22 16.71 -20.99
C PHE A 293 25.50 16.69 -22.49
N VAL A 294 25.03 15.64 -23.16
CA VAL A 294 25.11 15.45 -24.62
C VAL A 294 23.77 14.97 -25.15
N GLU A 295 23.41 15.38 -26.36
CA GLU A 295 22.22 14.85 -27.05
C GLU A 295 22.57 13.56 -27.79
N ARG A 296 21.63 12.60 -27.82
CA ARG A 296 21.82 11.32 -28.49
C ARG A 296 20.48 10.69 -28.87
N ASP A 297 20.50 9.86 -29.91
CA ASP A 297 19.39 8.97 -30.28
C ASP A 297 19.37 7.70 -29.43
N PHE A 298 18.19 7.38 -28.91
CA PHE A 298 17.87 6.18 -28.16
C PHE A 298 16.84 5.34 -28.92
N SER A 299 16.92 4.02 -28.76
CA SER A 299 15.96 3.07 -29.38
C SER A 299 14.76 2.78 -28.49
N TYR A 300 14.87 3.09 -27.20
CA TYR A 300 13.84 2.83 -26.20
C TYR A 300 13.46 4.12 -25.48
N THR A 301 12.26 4.13 -24.91
CA THR A 301 11.85 5.13 -23.90
C THR A 301 11.57 4.45 -22.57
N SER A 302 11.86 5.14 -21.47
CA SER A 302 11.42 4.78 -20.14
C SER A 302 11.32 6.03 -19.26
N ASP A 303 11.32 5.86 -17.93
CA ASP A 303 11.28 6.99 -17.02
C ASP A 303 11.93 6.70 -15.67
N VAL A 304 12.27 7.81 -15.01
CA VAL A 304 12.57 7.89 -13.58
C VAL A 304 11.61 8.89 -12.94
N ILE A 305 11.06 8.53 -11.79
CA ILE A 305 10.29 9.43 -10.93
C ILE A 305 10.81 9.38 -9.50
N GLN A 306 10.64 10.48 -8.76
CA GLN A 306 11.15 10.62 -7.39
C GLN A 306 10.29 11.53 -6.52
N THR A 307 10.53 11.50 -5.20
CA THR A 307 9.78 12.24 -4.17
C THR A 307 10.57 13.36 -3.47
N SER A 308 11.76 13.72 -3.97
CA SER A 308 12.72 14.65 -3.35
C SER A 308 12.13 16.00 -2.92
N ALA A 309 11.12 16.50 -3.65
CA ALA A 309 10.44 17.76 -3.38
C ALA A 309 9.31 17.65 -2.34
N THR A 310 8.77 16.44 -2.11
CA THR A 310 7.54 16.24 -1.34
C THR A 310 7.71 15.35 -0.12
N PHE A 311 8.65 14.40 -0.16
CA PHE A 311 8.89 13.46 0.93
C PHE A 311 10.34 13.01 1.01
N ARG A 312 10.88 13.11 2.23
CA ARG A 312 12.16 12.56 2.65
C ARG A 312 12.02 12.05 4.06
N GLN A 313 12.73 10.99 4.39
CA GLN A 313 12.80 10.51 5.76
C GLN A 313 14.18 9.93 6.09
N LYS A 314 14.61 10.16 7.31
CA LYS A 314 15.78 9.51 7.92
C LYS A 314 15.29 8.40 8.83
N TYR A 315 15.83 7.18 8.67
CA TYR A 315 15.45 5.98 9.43
C TYR A 315 13.98 5.56 9.22
N GLY A 316 13.59 4.45 9.86
CA GLY A 316 12.24 3.90 9.82
C GLY A 316 12.12 2.67 8.93
N ILE A 317 10.88 2.34 8.56
CA ILE A 317 10.58 1.15 7.76
C ILE A 317 10.03 1.61 6.41
N PHE A 318 10.72 1.29 5.34
CA PHE A 318 10.27 1.55 3.97
C PHE A 318 9.81 0.24 3.35
N SER A 319 8.54 0.16 2.96
CA SER A 319 7.94 -1.02 2.35
C SER A 319 7.28 -0.68 1.02
N ALA A 320 7.48 -1.52 0.02
CA ALA A 320 6.83 -1.38 -1.28
C ALA A 320 6.36 -2.74 -1.80
N LYS A 321 5.16 -2.80 -2.37
CA LYS A 321 4.63 -3.99 -3.06
C LYS A 321 4.91 -3.88 -4.55
N VAL A 322 5.82 -4.72 -5.04
CA VAL A 322 6.44 -4.57 -6.37
C VAL A 322 6.37 -5.87 -7.16
N ARG A 323 6.18 -5.75 -8.48
CA ARG A 323 6.45 -6.79 -9.48
C ARG A 323 7.04 -6.15 -10.73
N CYS A 324 7.66 -6.94 -11.60
CA CYS A 324 8.19 -6.46 -12.86
C CYS A 324 8.18 -7.52 -13.97
N SER A 325 8.33 -7.08 -15.21
CA SER A 325 8.42 -7.93 -16.41
C SER A 325 9.48 -7.41 -17.38
N GLY A 326 9.95 -8.29 -18.27
CA GLY A 326 11.04 -8.00 -19.22
C GLY A 326 12.40 -8.43 -18.68
N THR A 327 13.42 -8.33 -19.51
CA THR A 327 14.82 -8.71 -19.22
C THR A 327 15.70 -7.50 -18.91
N LEU A 328 15.10 -6.34 -18.64
CA LEU A 328 15.81 -5.08 -18.35
C LEU A 328 15.93 -4.80 -16.85
N HIS A 329 16.57 -3.67 -16.51
CA HIS A 329 16.81 -3.30 -15.13
C HIS A 329 15.67 -2.46 -14.54
N HIS A 330 15.15 -2.87 -13.39
CA HIS A 330 14.09 -2.15 -12.68
C HIS A 330 14.53 -1.85 -11.25
N ALA A 331 14.20 -0.67 -10.73
CA ALA A 331 14.64 -0.29 -9.40
C ALA A 331 13.62 0.54 -8.63
N VAL A 332 13.55 0.28 -7.32
CA VAL A 332 12.99 1.17 -6.30
C VAL A 332 14.10 1.41 -5.29
N TRP A 333 14.45 2.66 -5.07
CA TRP A 333 15.64 3.03 -4.31
C TRP A 333 15.43 4.26 -3.43
N LEU A 334 16.33 4.46 -2.48
CA LEU A 334 16.43 5.65 -1.64
C LEU A 334 17.76 6.35 -1.89
N SER A 335 17.74 7.67 -2.06
CA SER A 335 18.96 8.47 -2.25
C SER A 335 18.86 9.85 -1.59
N GLY A 336 20.02 10.46 -1.35
CA GLY A 336 20.17 11.83 -0.85
C GLY A 336 20.46 12.83 -1.97
N GLU A 337 20.98 14.01 -1.59
CA GLU A 337 21.35 15.08 -2.54
C GLU A 337 22.53 14.71 -3.46
N ARG A 338 23.32 13.72 -3.05
CA ARG A 338 24.49 13.24 -3.77
C ARG A 338 24.23 11.84 -4.30
N LYS A 339 25.08 11.38 -5.23
CA LYS A 339 25.04 10.00 -5.77
C LYS A 339 25.05 8.91 -4.68
N LEU A 340 25.68 9.22 -3.55
CA LEU A 340 25.72 8.38 -2.36
C LEU A 340 25.36 9.24 -1.15
N PRO A 341 24.68 8.67 -0.15
CA PRO A 341 24.29 7.27 0.03
C PRO A 341 23.15 6.80 -0.88
N HIS A 342 23.14 5.50 -1.22
CA HIS A 342 22.10 4.88 -2.05
C HIS A 342 21.67 3.53 -1.46
N ILE A 343 20.36 3.31 -1.34
CA ILE A 343 19.77 2.05 -0.87
C ILE A 343 18.85 1.49 -1.97
N ASN A 344 19.10 0.26 -2.40
CA ASN A 344 18.15 -0.50 -3.21
C ASN A 344 17.13 -1.18 -2.28
N LEU A 345 15.91 -0.66 -2.27
CA LEU A 345 14.76 -1.37 -1.70
C LEU A 345 14.40 -2.58 -2.59
N PHE A 346 14.46 -2.40 -3.91
CA PHE A 346 14.26 -3.44 -4.90
C PHE A 346 15.13 -3.13 -6.12
N TYR A 347 15.84 -4.14 -6.64
CA TYR A 347 16.53 -4.03 -7.92
C TYR A 347 16.41 -5.35 -8.68
N PHE A 348 15.90 -5.33 -9.89
CA PHE A 348 15.91 -6.47 -10.79
C PHE A 348 16.90 -6.19 -11.92
N ASN A 349 17.79 -7.13 -12.21
CA ASN A 349 18.86 -6.96 -13.20
C ASN A 349 18.56 -7.64 -14.55
N GLY A 350 17.29 -7.94 -14.84
CA GLY A 350 16.88 -8.75 -15.98
C GLY A 350 16.76 -10.25 -15.70
N SER A 351 17.41 -10.75 -14.64
CA SER A 351 17.42 -12.18 -14.31
C SER A 351 17.08 -12.48 -12.86
N GLU A 352 17.61 -11.71 -11.92
CA GLU A 352 17.43 -11.92 -10.49
C GLU A 352 17.16 -10.61 -9.76
N ILE A 353 16.51 -10.74 -8.60
CA ILE A 353 16.26 -9.63 -7.70
C ILE A 353 17.46 -9.48 -6.78
N THR A 354 17.94 -8.28 -6.59
CA THR A 354 18.99 -7.91 -5.64
C THR A 354 18.52 -6.76 -4.75
N MET A 355 19.11 -6.67 -3.57
CA MET A 355 18.79 -5.64 -2.57
C MET A 355 20.08 -5.30 -1.83
N GLY A 356 20.20 -4.08 -1.31
CA GLY A 356 21.41 -3.66 -0.60
C GLY A 356 21.65 -2.17 -0.58
N ASN A 357 22.84 -1.74 -0.17
CA ASN A 357 23.26 -0.34 -0.10
C ASN A 357 24.63 -0.14 -0.73
N ALA A 358 24.84 1.04 -1.32
CA ALA A 358 26.09 1.41 -1.96
C ALA A 358 26.95 2.32 -1.07
N ASN A 359 28.27 2.16 -1.20
CA ASN A 359 29.26 3.14 -0.76
C ASN A 359 30.19 3.52 -1.93
N GLN A 360 31.21 4.34 -1.66
CA GLN A 360 32.11 4.88 -2.70
C GLN A 360 32.90 3.80 -3.46
N HIS A 361 33.01 2.58 -2.92
CA HIS A 361 33.87 1.53 -3.45
C HIS A 361 33.14 0.23 -3.79
N LYS A 362 31.91 0.02 -3.29
CA LYS A 362 31.19 -1.26 -3.42
C LYS A 362 29.67 -1.07 -3.29
N MET A 363 28.92 -1.89 -4.02
CA MET A 363 27.51 -2.20 -3.70
C MET A 363 27.48 -3.43 -2.79
N ASP A 364 27.06 -3.26 -1.54
CA ASP A 364 26.89 -4.35 -0.59
C ASP A 364 25.44 -4.83 -0.61
N GLY A 365 25.21 -6.14 -0.62
CA GLY A 365 23.87 -6.64 -0.86
C GLY A 365 23.76 -8.14 -1.05
N ILE A 366 22.57 -8.58 -1.45
CA ILE A 366 22.26 -9.97 -1.70
C ILE A 366 21.50 -10.17 -3.00
N ALA A 367 21.80 -11.25 -3.71
CA ALA A 367 20.98 -11.77 -4.80
C ALA A 367 19.94 -12.78 -4.30
N ILE A 368 18.72 -12.70 -4.80
CA ILE A 368 17.57 -13.49 -4.36
C ILE A 368 17.16 -14.49 -5.45
N LYS A 369 17.01 -15.75 -5.07
CA LYS A 369 16.52 -16.84 -5.93
C LYS A 369 15.23 -17.44 -5.38
N GLY A 370 14.43 -18.08 -6.22
CA GLY A 370 13.23 -18.81 -5.79
C GLY A 370 11.96 -17.95 -5.56
N VAL A 371 12.04 -16.66 -5.86
CA VAL A 371 10.90 -15.75 -6.07
C VAL A 371 11.01 -15.18 -7.47
N SER A 372 9.86 -14.96 -8.13
CA SER A 372 9.82 -14.47 -9.50
C SER A 372 9.52 -12.97 -9.51
N GLY A 373 10.25 -12.20 -10.33
CA GLY A 373 10.01 -10.76 -10.49
C GLY A 373 8.58 -10.45 -10.95
N ASN A 374 7.96 -11.33 -11.74
CA ASN A 374 6.60 -11.13 -12.26
C ASN A 374 5.45 -11.34 -11.26
N GLN A 375 5.77 -11.71 -10.01
CA GLN A 375 4.79 -11.88 -8.95
C GLN A 375 4.93 -10.77 -7.91
N PHE A 376 3.82 -10.30 -7.35
CA PHE A 376 3.85 -9.31 -6.29
C PHE A 376 4.42 -9.89 -4.99
N PHE A 377 5.48 -9.24 -4.52
CA PHE A 377 6.02 -9.40 -3.17
C PHE A 377 6.13 -8.04 -2.51
N VAL A 378 6.11 -8.04 -1.18
CA VAL A 378 6.43 -6.84 -0.40
C VAL A 378 7.91 -6.85 -0.08
N TYR A 379 8.61 -5.83 -0.53
CA TYR A 379 10.02 -5.60 -0.21
C TYR A 379 10.08 -4.54 0.86
N THR A 380 10.81 -4.82 1.93
CA THR A 380 10.91 -3.94 3.09
C THR A 380 12.37 -3.73 3.45
N VAL A 381 12.76 -2.49 3.76
CA VAL A 381 14.00 -2.20 4.50
C VAL A 381 13.64 -1.54 5.83
N GLU A 382 14.10 -2.14 6.91
CA GLU A 382 14.16 -1.56 8.25
C GLU A 382 15.50 -0.84 8.36
N TRP A 383 15.45 0.48 8.52
CA TRP A 383 16.60 1.35 8.59
C TRP A 383 16.65 2.01 9.97
N THR A 384 17.65 1.60 10.75
CA THR A 384 17.93 2.14 12.08
C THR A 384 19.27 2.88 12.06
N PRO A 385 19.61 3.64 13.12
CA PRO A 385 20.95 4.22 13.24
C PRO A 385 22.09 3.19 13.21
N ARG A 386 21.82 1.91 13.47
CA ARG A 386 22.85 0.86 13.63
C ARG A 386 22.87 -0.19 12.54
N ALA A 387 21.78 -0.33 11.78
CA ALA A 387 21.63 -1.41 10.82
C ALA A 387 20.58 -1.10 9.75
N LEU A 388 20.81 -1.68 8.57
CA LEU A 388 19.82 -1.87 7.52
C LEU A 388 19.46 -3.36 7.45
N VAL A 389 18.17 -3.67 7.41
CA VAL A 389 17.66 -5.04 7.37
C VAL A 389 16.60 -5.16 6.29
N TRP A 390 16.82 -6.02 5.31
CA TRP A 390 15.89 -6.25 4.21
C TRP A 390 15.06 -7.49 4.45
N TYR A 391 13.80 -7.40 4.05
CA TYR A 391 12.84 -8.48 4.09
C TYR A 391 12.12 -8.61 2.75
N ILE A 392 11.75 -9.83 2.42
CA ILE A 392 10.76 -10.13 1.38
C ILE A 392 9.59 -10.82 2.05
N ASN A 393 8.42 -10.20 1.97
CA ASN A 393 7.32 -10.42 2.89
C ASN A 393 7.87 -10.46 4.33
N ASN A 394 7.72 -11.58 5.02
CA ASN A 394 8.13 -11.73 6.43
C ASN A 394 9.53 -12.27 6.66
N VAL A 395 10.29 -12.56 5.62
CA VAL A 395 11.56 -13.26 5.74
C VAL A 395 12.69 -12.26 5.66
N GLU A 396 13.49 -12.15 6.72
CA GLU A 396 14.77 -11.43 6.67
C GLU A 396 15.66 -12.10 5.62
N VAL A 397 16.08 -11.31 4.63
CA VAL A 397 16.91 -11.78 3.51
C VAL A 397 18.32 -11.23 3.56
N TYR A 398 18.51 -10.06 4.17
CA TYR A 398 19.80 -9.42 4.27
C TYR A 398 19.86 -8.48 5.46
N ARG A 399 21.04 -8.34 6.06
CA ARG A 399 21.31 -7.40 7.15
C ARG A 399 22.74 -6.90 7.01
N THR A 400 22.93 -5.60 7.20
CA THR A 400 24.26 -5.00 7.30
C THR A 400 24.27 -3.90 8.35
N ASN A 401 25.43 -3.71 8.97
CA ASN A 401 25.72 -2.62 9.89
C ASN A 401 26.70 -1.62 9.25
N GLU A 402 27.01 -1.81 7.96
CA GLU A 402 27.99 -1.04 7.22
C GLU A 402 27.30 0.00 6.32
N ASN A 403 27.93 1.16 6.16
CA ASN A 403 27.48 2.25 5.27
C ASN A 403 26.02 2.65 5.51
N ILE A 404 25.65 2.77 6.78
CA ILE A 404 24.32 3.20 7.21
C ILE A 404 24.18 4.69 6.90
N PRO A 405 23.18 5.11 6.10
CA PRO A 405 22.95 6.53 5.86
C PRO A 405 22.48 7.22 7.15
N HIS A 406 22.95 8.44 7.37
CA HIS A 406 22.61 9.27 8.54
C HIS A 406 21.95 10.61 8.15
N GLU A 407 21.47 10.70 6.91
CA GLU A 407 20.75 11.85 6.35
C GLU A 407 19.38 11.41 5.83
N ALA A 408 18.46 12.35 5.60
CA ALA A 408 17.14 12.03 5.08
C ALA A 408 17.20 11.70 3.58
N LEU A 409 16.59 10.58 3.19
CA LEU A 409 16.58 10.11 1.79
C LEU A 409 15.17 10.24 1.20
N TYR A 410 15.09 10.53 -0.08
CA TYR A 410 13.86 10.45 -0.86
C TYR A 410 13.77 9.11 -1.59
N ILE A 411 12.56 8.75 -2.03
CA ILE A 411 12.29 7.53 -2.80
C ILE A 411 12.37 7.84 -4.29
N GLY A 412 13.03 6.98 -5.05
CA GLY A 412 13.06 6.98 -6.50
C GLY A 412 12.63 5.63 -7.10
N ILE A 413 12.04 5.69 -8.30
CA ILE A 413 11.58 4.53 -9.06
C ILE A 413 12.01 4.73 -10.51
N ASN A 414 12.66 3.74 -11.12
CA ASN A 414 13.01 3.81 -12.53
C ASN A 414 13.16 2.43 -13.17
N SER A 415 13.16 2.45 -14.50
CA SER A 415 13.55 1.32 -15.34
C SER A 415 14.59 1.77 -16.36
N PHE A 416 15.59 0.94 -16.63
CA PHE A 416 16.65 1.27 -17.58
C PHE A 416 17.23 0.03 -18.25
N ILE A 417 17.88 0.24 -19.39
CA ILE A 417 18.53 -0.80 -20.18
C ILE A 417 20.02 -0.45 -20.24
N PRO A 418 20.90 -1.21 -19.57
CA PRO A 418 22.34 -1.00 -19.68
C PRO A 418 22.83 -1.12 -21.13
N GLN A 419 23.82 -0.30 -21.52
CA GLN A 419 24.39 -0.30 -22.88
C GLN A 419 24.94 -1.68 -23.31
N ARG A 420 25.35 -2.53 -22.36
CA ARG A 420 25.90 -3.87 -22.62
C ARG A 420 24.86 -5.00 -22.63
N MET A 421 23.58 -4.67 -22.47
CA MET A 421 22.50 -5.66 -22.41
C MET A 421 21.86 -5.81 -23.79
N ASP A 422 22.22 -6.86 -24.51
CA ASP A 422 21.84 -7.05 -25.92
C ASP A 422 20.52 -7.81 -26.12
N ASP A 423 20.05 -8.50 -25.09
CA ASP A 423 18.81 -9.28 -25.04
C ASP A 423 17.66 -8.57 -24.29
N ALA A 424 17.78 -7.26 -24.09
CA ALA A 424 16.75 -6.45 -23.43
C ALA A 424 15.46 -6.41 -24.25
N THR A 425 14.33 -6.73 -23.63
CA THR A 425 13.00 -6.55 -24.20
C THR A 425 12.32 -5.30 -23.65
N SER A 426 11.19 -4.91 -24.23
CA SER A 426 10.22 -4.07 -23.50
C SER A 426 9.82 -4.74 -22.18
N GLY A 427 9.45 -3.93 -21.19
CA GLY A 427 9.13 -4.40 -19.85
C GLY A 427 8.42 -3.35 -19.03
N LYS A 428 7.99 -3.74 -17.83
CA LYS A 428 7.20 -2.89 -16.95
C LYS A 428 7.60 -3.13 -15.50
N LEU A 429 7.89 -2.07 -14.77
CA LEU A 429 7.97 -2.09 -13.31
C LEU A 429 6.62 -1.66 -12.75
N GLU A 430 6.04 -2.46 -11.87
CA GLU A 430 4.75 -2.19 -11.25
C GLU A 430 4.86 -2.07 -9.74
N VAL A 431 4.29 -1.00 -9.20
CA VAL A 431 4.25 -0.74 -7.76
C VAL A 431 2.80 -0.51 -7.35
N ASP A 432 2.29 -1.38 -6.48
CA ASP A 432 0.91 -1.32 -5.99
C ASP A 432 0.79 -0.27 -4.88
N TRP A 433 1.72 -0.26 -3.93
CA TRP A 433 1.78 0.78 -2.91
C TRP A 433 3.18 0.95 -2.33
N ILE A 434 3.41 2.10 -1.69
CA ILE A 434 4.58 2.37 -0.86
C ILE A 434 4.13 2.89 0.51
N LYS A 435 4.64 2.30 1.58
CA LYS A 435 4.39 2.72 2.97
C LYS A 435 5.73 2.99 3.66
N VAL A 436 5.83 4.15 4.30
CA VAL A 436 6.98 4.52 5.12
C VAL A 436 6.53 4.83 6.52
N PHE A 437 7.14 4.16 7.48
CA PHE A 437 6.86 4.29 8.89
C PHE A 437 8.05 4.90 9.61
N GLU A 438 7.80 5.84 10.49
CA GLU A 438 8.71 6.21 11.56
C GLU A 438 8.59 5.19 12.68
N VAL A 439 9.73 4.79 13.25
CA VAL A 439 9.80 3.94 14.44
C VAL A 439 10.19 4.88 15.58
N ARG A 440 9.33 5.05 16.59
CA ARG A 440 9.73 5.79 17.79
C ARG A 440 10.67 4.90 18.60
N GLU A 441 11.86 5.41 18.90
CA GLU A 441 12.84 4.75 19.79
C GLU A 441 12.47 4.92 21.25
#